data_AF-A0A2D6TK16-F1
#
_entry.id   AF-A0A2D6TK16-F1
#
_cell.length_a   1.000
_cell.length_b   1.000
_cell.length_c   1.000
_cell.angle_alpha   90.00
_cell.angle_beta   90.00
_cell.angle_gamma   90.00
#
_symmetry.space_group_name_H-M   'P 1'
#
loop_
_entity.id
_entity.type
_entity.pdbx_description
1 polymer ?
#
loop_
_entity_poly.entity_id
_entity_poly.type
_entity_poly.pdbx_seq_one_letter_code
_entity_poly.pdbx_strand_id
1 'polypeptide(L)'
;MNTTIDTYLTNEIGPLPFCPGCGHDQLLKALDKALVKLQLDPAKTVIVTDIGCIGLSDQYFITHGFHGLHGRSITYACGMKLARPELTVIVLMGDGGCGIGGSHLLNVARRNIDITLLVANNFNYGMTGGQHSVSTPLSGITPTTPMGNLESAMDLCKTAIAAGAGWVYRGTTFDKDLPDRIAKAITQPGFSMIDIWEMCTAYYMLSNKLKKKDLIDIMGRNNFKYGLVANNPRPEYGAQYRTTYVDTATPERKPRTIKTKLGNNIRRQTGIVIAGSAGQKVRSAAGLLAQSSMCAGLRVTQKVDYPNTVMTGHSVSEIIVSPERINYTAIDTADYFILVSEDGLKNTKSRIEKLPSTCTLYVEKSLDLPHTEAKIIRLPLMATAKKINRLSICFVAIAALVKDSGIISLDAFTEAITAFQKPAAAEISLKALEASSALIQAGQEVDGKNL
;
A
#
# COMPACT_ATOMS: atom_id res chain seq x y z
N MET A 1 17.72 -6.88 38.09
CA MET A 1 18.68 -5.80 38.39
C MET A 1 18.60 -4.83 37.23
N ASN A 2 18.20 -3.57 37.44
CA ASN A 2 18.24 -2.57 36.37
C ASN A 2 19.68 -2.14 36.18
N THR A 3 20.37 -2.75 35.23
CA THR A 3 21.70 -2.33 34.80
C THR A 3 21.59 -0.94 34.19
N THR A 4 22.30 0.04 34.75
CA THR A 4 22.43 1.38 34.14
C THR A 4 23.15 1.23 32.81
N ILE A 5 22.61 1.86 31.76
CA ILE A 5 23.21 1.86 30.43
C ILE A 5 24.07 3.12 30.31
N ASP A 6 25.38 2.95 30.15
CA ASP A 6 26.34 4.05 30.04
C ASP A 6 26.50 4.56 28.59
N THR A 7 26.13 3.75 27.60
CA THR A 7 26.07 4.11 26.18
C THR A 7 25.09 3.21 25.44
N TYR A 8 24.40 3.79 24.47
CA TYR A 8 23.58 3.07 23.50
C TYR A 8 24.35 2.80 22.21
N LEU A 9 25.52 3.41 22.00
CA LEU A 9 26.35 3.09 20.84
C LEU A 9 27.01 1.72 21.00
N THR A 10 27.06 0.95 19.91
CA THR A 10 27.80 -0.31 19.86
C THR A 10 29.12 -0.14 19.11
N ASN A 11 30.16 -0.82 19.61
CA ASN A 11 31.47 -0.91 18.95
C ASN A 11 31.61 -2.19 18.11
N GLU A 12 30.59 -3.06 18.06
CA GLU A 12 30.67 -4.37 17.40
C GLU A 12 30.87 -4.27 15.88
N ILE A 13 30.39 -3.20 15.26
CA ILE A 13 30.41 -2.99 13.80
C ILE A 13 31.54 -2.01 13.38
N GLY A 14 32.37 -1.59 14.34
CA GLY A 14 33.45 -0.64 14.13
C GLY A 14 33.03 0.84 14.32
N PRO A 15 33.89 1.79 13.93
CA PRO A 15 33.64 3.21 14.12
C PRO A 15 32.55 3.73 13.18
N LEU A 16 31.94 4.87 13.56
CA LEU A 16 30.98 5.56 12.69
C LEU A 16 31.59 5.85 11.30
N PRO A 17 30.88 5.56 10.20
CA PRO A 17 31.46 5.51 8.85
C PRO A 17 31.50 6.88 8.16
N PHE A 18 31.46 7.97 8.93
CA PHE A 18 31.31 9.32 8.41
C PHE A 18 32.65 9.99 8.12
N CYS A 19 32.65 10.94 7.19
CA CYS A 19 33.83 11.72 6.85
C CYS A 19 34.43 12.42 8.10
N PRO A 20 35.76 12.62 8.17
CA PRO A 20 36.38 13.38 9.24
C PRO A 20 35.72 14.77 9.41
N GLY A 21 35.31 15.08 10.64
CA GLY A 21 34.64 16.34 10.98
C GLY A 21 33.18 16.45 10.55
N CYS A 22 32.58 15.38 10.03
CA CYS A 22 31.17 15.34 9.65
C CYS A 22 30.26 15.64 10.86
N GLY A 23 29.21 16.44 10.62
CA GLY A 23 28.20 16.75 11.63
C GLY A 23 27.47 15.54 12.22
N HIS A 24 27.24 14.51 11.38
CA HIS A 24 26.49 13.32 11.75
C HIS A 24 27.08 12.61 12.98
N ASP A 25 28.42 12.57 13.10
CA ASP A 25 29.12 11.99 14.26
C ASP A 25 28.77 12.73 15.57
N GLN A 26 28.70 14.07 15.53
CA GLN A 26 28.31 14.87 16.69
C GLN A 26 26.83 14.69 17.03
N LEU A 27 25.96 14.58 16.01
CA LEU A 27 24.54 14.31 16.20
C LEU A 27 24.31 12.94 16.86
N LEU A 28 24.97 11.87 16.39
CA LEU A 28 24.81 10.54 16.99
C LEU A 28 25.35 10.47 18.42
N LYS A 29 26.47 11.15 18.71
CA LYS A 29 26.97 11.28 20.09
C LYS A 29 26.02 12.07 20.99
N ALA A 30 25.30 13.06 20.45
CA ALA A 30 24.29 13.79 21.21
C ALA A 30 23.04 12.93 21.46
N LEU A 31 22.63 12.14 20.47
CA LEU A 31 21.54 11.16 20.62
C LEU A 31 21.90 10.10 21.66
N ASP A 32 23.09 9.51 21.61
CA ASP A 32 23.59 8.57 22.61
C ASP A 32 23.47 9.11 24.04
N LYS A 33 24.00 10.31 24.28
CA LYS A 33 23.87 11.00 25.58
C LYS A 33 22.43 11.25 25.99
N ALA A 34 21.54 11.56 25.05
CA ALA A 34 20.12 11.74 25.33
C ALA A 34 19.45 10.42 25.76
N LEU A 35 19.77 9.31 25.09
CA LEU A 35 19.28 7.98 25.44
C LEU A 35 19.80 7.53 26.80
N VAL A 36 21.10 7.70 27.07
CA VAL A 36 21.72 7.46 28.39
C VAL A 36 21.02 8.29 29.47
N LYS A 37 20.74 9.57 29.21
CA LYS A 37 20.03 10.41 30.19
C LYS A 37 18.63 9.89 30.50
N LEU A 38 17.93 9.35 29.50
CA LEU A 38 16.57 8.84 29.65
C LEU A 38 16.51 7.39 30.17
N GLN A 39 17.61 6.65 30.11
CA GLN A 39 17.67 5.22 30.47
C GLN A 39 16.53 4.42 29.81
N LEU A 40 16.27 4.67 28.53
CA LEU A 40 15.23 3.97 27.76
C LEU A 40 15.54 2.48 27.63
N ASP A 41 14.52 1.64 27.75
CA ASP A 41 14.67 0.21 27.45
C ASP A 41 15.06 0.02 25.97
N PRO A 42 16.25 -0.53 25.65
CA PRO A 42 16.66 -0.72 24.26
C PRO A 42 15.72 -1.62 23.47
N ALA A 43 15.06 -2.60 24.14
CA ALA A 43 14.10 -3.50 23.51
C ALA A 43 12.76 -2.82 23.16
N LYS A 44 12.52 -1.60 23.67
CA LYS A 44 11.34 -0.78 23.37
C LYS A 44 11.67 0.50 22.59
N THR A 45 12.93 0.69 22.24
CA THR A 45 13.39 1.85 21.49
C THR A 45 13.67 1.42 20.05
N VAL A 46 13.14 2.17 19.09
CA VAL A 46 13.35 1.91 17.67
C VAL A 46 13.89 3.16 17.00
N ILE A 47 15.05 3.03 16.34
CA ILE A 47 15.63 4.05 15.48
C ILE A 47 15.28 3.71 14.02
N VAL A 48 14.51 4.59 13.39
CA VAL A 48 14.09 4.45 11.99
C VAL A 48 14.89 5.43 11.14
N THR A 49 15.69 4.91 10.21
CA THR A 49 16.57 5.71 9.37
C THR A 49 16.01 5.86 7.94
N ASP A 50 16.28 7.01 7.33
CA ASP A 50 16.00 7.26 5.92
C ASP A 50 17.21 6.95 5.03
N ILE A 51 17.06 6.94 3.70
CA ILE A 51 18.21 6.86 2.78
C ILE A 51 19.00 8.18 2.81
N GLY A 52 20.32 8.08 3.02
CA GLY A 52 21.26 9.20 3.09
C GLY A 52 22.44 8.88 4.00
N CYS A 53 23.39 9.80 4.18
CA CYS A 53 24.53 9.56 5.09
C CYS A 53 24.05 9.20 6.50
N ILE A 54 23.14 9.99 7.08
CA ILE A 54 22.47 9.69 8.36
C ILE A 54 21.75 8.35 8.37
N GLY A 55 21.41 7.82 7.19
CA GLY A 55 20.77 6.54 7.01
C GLY A 55 21.55 5.35 7.55
N LEU A 56 22.88 5.47 7.64
CA LEU A 56 23.76 4.40 8.13
C LEU A 56 23.73 4.22 9.65
N SER A 57 22.97 5.04 10.39
CA SER A 57 23.15 5.22 11.83
C SER A 57 22.52 4.16 12.71
N ASP A 58 21.41 3.54 12.31
CA ASP A 58 20.61 2.66 13.19
C ASP A 58 21.39 1.43 13.67
N GLN A 59 22.24 0.87 12.81
CA GLN A 59 23.09 -0.28 13.15
C GLN A 59 24.13 0.02 14.25
N TYR A 60 24.41 1.29 14.53
CA TYR A 60 25.38 1.69 15.55
C TYR A 60 24.77 1.86 16.94
N PHE A 61 23.49 1.54 17.13
CA PHE A 61 22.83 1.57 18.42
C PHE A 61 22.39 0.17 18.89
N ILE A 62 22.46 -0.09 20.19
CA ILE A 62 21.97 -1.33 20.83
C ILE A 62 20.43 -1.43 20.91
N THR A 63 19.72 -0.67 20.08
CA THR A 63 18.26 -0.59 19.99
C THR A 63 17.75 -1.39 18.78
N HIS A 64 16.44 -1.48 18.59
CA HIS A 64 15.93 -1.93 17.29
C HIS A 64 16.20 -0.88 16.21
N GLY A 65 16.60 -1.34 15.02
CA GLY A 65 16.83 -0.51 13.84
C GLY A 65 15.86 -0.87 12.71
N PHE A 66 15.44 0.13 11.94
CA PHE A 66 14.74 -0.08 10.67
C PHE A 66 15.21 0.93 9.63
N HIS A 67 15.92 0.44 8.62
CA HIS A 67 16.37 1.23 7.49
C HIS A 67 15.32 1.23 6.37
N GLY A 68 14.68 2.39 6.16
CA GLY A 68 13.58 2.55 5.21
C GLY A 68 14.01 2.98 3.80
N LEU A 69 13.01 3.16 2.92
CA LEU A 69 13.19 3.80 1.61
C LEU A 69 13.26 5.33 1.72
N HIS A 70 13.89 5.96 0.73
CA HIS A 70 14.11 7.41 0.71
C HIS A 70 12.81 8.21 0.85
N GLY A 71 12.74 9.08 1.85
CA GLY A 71 11.57 9.88 2.17
C GLY A 71 10.42 9.10 2.81
N ARG A 72 10.65 7.88 3.31
CA ARG A 72 9.57 7.01 3.85
C ARG A 72 9.77 6.62 5.32
N SER A 73 10.89 6.98 5.95
CA SER A 73 11.18 6.69 7.36
C SER A 73 10.04 7.12 8.31
N ILE A 74 9.50 8.34 8.13
CA ILE A 74 8.34 8.84 8.88
C ILE A 74 7.12 7.92 8.74
N THR A 75 6.85 7.40 7.53
CA THR A 75 5.73 6.50 7.26
C THR A 75 5.84 5.20 8.05
N TYR A 76 7.03 4.57 8.05
CA TYR A 76 7.28 3.34 8.81
C TYR A 76 7.18 3.58 10.31
N ALA A 77 7.79 4.67 10.80
CA ALA A 77 7.73 5.08 12.20
C ALA A 77 6.28 5.28 12.69
N CYS A 78 5.44 5.93 11.89
CA CYS A 78 4.01 6.06 12.19
C CYS A 78 3.32 4.71 12.33
N GLY A 79 3.60 3.77 11.41
CA GLY A 79 3.05 2.42 11.45
C GLY A 79 3.46 1.67 12.72
N MET A 80 4.74 1.72 13.08
CA MET A 80 5.28 1.09 14.30
C MET A 80 4.62 1.65 15.55
N LYS A 81 4.56 2.97 15.68
CA LYS A 81 3.97 3.62 16.86
C LYS A 81 2.46 3.35 16.99
N LEU A 82 1.73 3.32 15.87
CA LEU A 82 0.30 3.01 15.90
C LEU A 82 0.03 1.53 16.22
N ALA A 83 0.87 0.62 15.73
CA ALA A 83 0.75 -0.81 15.98
C ALA A 83 1.20 -1.20 17.40
N ARG A 84 2.24 -0.55 17.93
CA ARG A 84 2.84 -0.78 19.25
C ARG A 84 3.04 0.55 19.99
N PRO A 85 1.99 1.08 20.65
CA PRO A 85 2.01 2.40 21.27
C PRO A 85 3.04 2.58 22.38
N GLU A 86 3.49 1.49 22.99
CA GLU A 86 4.49 1.46 24.06
C GLU A 86 5.92 1.70 23.58
N LEU A 87 6.18 1.66 22.26
CA LEU A 87 7.52 1.90 21.71
C LEU A 87 7.88 3.39 21.74
N THR A 88 9.15 3.66 22.02
CA THR A 88 9.78 4.95 21.73
C THR A 88 10.34 4.89 20.31
N VAL A 89 9.82 5.72 19.41
CA VAL A 89 10.19 5.69 17.99
C VAL A 89 10.88 7.00 17.61
N ILE A 90 12.14 6.89 17.20
CA ILE A 90 13.00 8.02 16.84
C ILE A 90 13.34 7.89 15.35
N VAL A 91 13.11 8.96 14.60
CA VAL A 91 13.38 9.00 13.16
C VAL A 91 14.61 9.85 12.91
N LEU A 92 15.58 9.31 12.17
CA LEU A 92 16.74 10.04 11.68
C LEU A 92 16.60 10.24 10.17
N MET A 93 16.59 11.50 9.74
CA MET A 93 16.32 11.87 8.35
C MET A 93 17.21 13.04 7.93
N GLY A 94 17.72 13.01 6.70
CA GLY A 94 18.42 14.18 6.14
C GLY A 94 17.42 15.25 5.69
N ASP A 95 17.88 16.48 5.50
CA ASP A 95 17.08 17.57 4.93
C ASP A 95 16.55 17.23 3.53
N GLY A 96 17.35 16.55 2.70
CA GLY A 96 16.90 16.01 1.41
C GLY A 96 15.77 14.99 1.52
N GLY A 97 15.81 14.15 2.55
CA GLY A 97 14.72 13.24 2.90
C GLY A 97 13.43 13.99 3.23
N CYS A 98 13.51 15.12 3.93
CA CYS A 98 12.34 16.00 4.16
C CYS A 98 11.81 16.65 2.87
N GLY A 99 12.59 16.69 1.79
CA GLY A 99 12.12 17.09 0.46
C GLY A 99 11.19 16.06 -0.16
N ILE A 100 11.74 14.90 -0.57
CA ILE A 100 10.94 13.80 -1.17
C ILE A 100 9.90 13.22 -0.19
N GLY A 101 10.17 13.30 1.11
CA GLY A 101 9.29 12.88 2.19
C GLY A 101 8.35 13.98 2.71
N GLY A 102 8.31 15.15 2.07
CA GLY A 102 7.58 16.32 2.57
C GLY A 102 6.11 16.04 2.89
N SER A 103 5.40 15.28 2.04
CA SER A 103 4.00 14.90 2.30
C SER A 103 3.83 14.05 3.57
N HIS A 104 4.81 13.22 3.92
CA HIS A 104 4.80 12.44 5.16
C HIS A 104 5.08 13.31 6.37
N LEU A 105 6.01 14.26 6.26
CA LEU A 105 6.27 15.29 7.29
C LEU A 105 5.00 16.10 7.60
N LEU A 106 4.32 16.60 6.57
CA LEU A 106 3.07 17.34 6.73
C LEU A 106 2.00 16.48 7.43
N ASN A 107 1.86 15.22 7.04
CA ASN A 107 0.82 14.36 7.59
C ASN A 107 1.11 13.87 9.01
N VAL A 108 2.37 13.60 9.38
CA VAL A 108 2.70 13.24 10.76
C VAL A 108 2.51 14.43 11.69
N ALA A 109 2.92 15.63 11.26
CA ALA A 109 2.69 16.86 12.01
C ALA A 109 1.19 17.13 12.20
N ARG A 110 0.39 16.99 11.13
CA ARG A 110 -1.07 17.15 11.17
C ARG A 110 -1.76 16.12 12.05
N ARG A 111 -1.30 14.88 12.05
CA ARG A 111 -1.86 13.82 12.89
C ARG A 111 -1.33 13.89 14.33
N ASN A 112 -0.18 14.49 14.60
CA ASN A 112 0.44 14.47 15.93
C ASN A 112 0.60 13.05 16.48
N ILE A 113 1.17 12.18 15.65
CA ILE A 113 1.56 10.82 16.08
C ILE A 113 2.84 10.93 16.89
N ASP A 114 2.89 10.21 18.01
CA ASP A 114 3.97 10.22 19.00
C ASP A 114 5.28 9.59 18.52
N ILE A 115 5.97 10.32 17.63
CA ILE A 115 7.31 10.00 17.15
C ILE A 115 8.19 11.26 17.21
N THR A 116 9.50 11.07 17.38
CA THR A 116 10.47 12.17 17.37
C THR A 116 11.28 12.15 16.08
N LEU A 117 11.25 13.24 15.32
CA LEU A 117 12.05 13.42 14.12
C LEU A 117 13.29 14.27 14.41
N LEU A 118 14.47 13.71 14.19
CA LEU A 118 15.74 14.44 14.18
C LEU A 118 16.18 14.62 12.72
N VAL A 119 16.18 15.87 12.26
CA VAL A 119 16.63 16.21 10.91
C VAL A 119 18.11 16.56 10.96
N ALA A 120 18.94 15.74 10.30
CA ALA A 120 20.36 16.01 10.06
C ALA A 120 20.46 16.94 8.83
N ASN A 121 20.45 18.26 9.06
CA ASN A 121 20.35 19.26 8.02
C ASN A 121 21.73 19.81 7.64
N ASN A 122 22.27 19.35 6.52
CA ASN A 122 23.60 19.72 6.05
C ASN A 122 23.60 20.43 4.68
N PHE A 123 22.41 20.85 4.25
CA PHE A 123 22.13 21.63 3.05
C PHE A 123 22.41 20.95 1.71
N ASN A 124 22.66 19.65 1.69
CA ASN A 124 22.90 18.94 0.44
C ASN A 124 22.60 17.43 0.50
N TYR A 125 22.50 16.78 -0.66
CA TYR A 125 22.48 15.32 -0.73
C TYR A 125 23.91 14.76 -0.67
N GLY A 126 24.49 14.68 0.53
CA GLY A 126 25.87 14.24 0.72
C GLY A 126 26.20 12.88 0.10
N MET A 127 25.36 11.86 0.34
CA MET A 127 25.61 10.48 -0.12
C MET A 127 25.68 10.35 -1.65
N THR A 128 24.98 11.21 -2.39
CA THR A 128 24.89 11.14 -3.85
C THR A 128 25.89 12.05 -4.57
N GLY A 129 26.81 12.70 -3.85
CA GLY A 129 27.81 13.59 -4.43
C GLY A 129 27.56 15.08 -4.18
N GLY A 130 26.62 15.43 -3.31
CA GLY A 130 26.48 16.76 -2.74
C GLY A 130 25.56 17.73 -3.48
N GLN A 131 24.58 17.22 -4.23
CA GLN A 131 23.55 18.00 -4.94
C GLN A 131 22.73 18.89 -4.01
N HIS A 132 22.11 19.95 -4.54
CA HIS A 132 21.21 20.82 -3.79
C HIS A 132 20.06 20.04 -3.15
N SER A 133 19.68 20.42 -1.94
CA SER A 133 18.53 19.91 -1.19
C SER A 133 17.47 21.00 -0.99
N VAL A 134 16.34 20.64 -0.40
CA VAL A 134 15.26 21.59 -0.09
C VAL A 134 15.63 22.66 0.94
N SER A 135 16.69 22.44 1.73
CA SER A 135 17.18 23.41 2.71
C SER A 135 18.41 24.18 2.22
N THR A 136 18.91 23.92 1.00
CA THR A 136 20.06 24.65 0.45
C THR A 136 19.79 26.16 0.46
N PRO A 137 20.61 26.96 1.19
CA PRO A 137 20.50 28.41 1.21
C PRO A 137 20.51 29.06 -0.18
N LEU A 138 19.86 30.23 -0.29
CA LEU A 138 19.96 31.09 -1.48
C LEU A 138 21.45 31.36 -1.80
N SER A 139 21.79 31.34 -3.09
CA SER A 139 23.16 31.42 -3.62
C SER A 139 24.07 30.25 -3.24
N GLY A 140 23.56 29.20 -2.57
CA GLY A 140 24.34 28.02 -2.20
C GLY A 140 24.86 27.27 -3.43
N ILE A 141 26.18 27.07 -3.48
CA ILE A 141 26.87 26.40 -4.59
C ILE A 141 26.90 24.90 -4.33
N THR A 142 26.39 24.13 -5.27
CA THR A 142 26.43 22.66 -5.29
C THR A 142 26.73 22.17 -6.71
N PRO A 143 27.03 20.88 -6.95
CA PRO A 143 27.22 20.36 -8.31
C PRO A 143 26.03 20.58 -9.24
N THR A 144 24.80 20.63 -8.71
CA THR A 144 23.57 20.90 -9.49
C THR A 144 23.17 22.37 -9.50
N THR A 145 23.78 23.21 -8.66
CA THR A 145 23.60 24.66 -8.62
C THR A 145 24.97 25.35 -8.70
N PRO A 146 25.76 25.16 -9.78
CA PRO A 146 27.14 25.64 -9.85
C PRO A 146 27.24 27.17 -9.85
N MET A 147 26.18 27.86 -10.28
CA MET A 147 26.07 29.32 -10.26
C MET A 147 25.40 29.86 -8.99
N GLY A 148 25.13 28.98 -8.02
CA GLY A 148 24.36 29.28 -6.81
C GLY A 148 22.89 28.89 -6.92
N ASN A 149 22.29 28.52 -5.79
CA ASN A 149 20.86 28.21 -5.69
C ASN A 149 20.01 29.48 -5.89
N LEU A 150 18.94 29.37 -6.67
CA LEU A 150 17.98 30.47 -6.91
C LEU A 150 16.75 30.37 -6.02
N GLU A 151 16.47 29.18 -5.47
CA GLU A 151 15.31 28.94 -4.62
C GLU A 151 15.60 29.42 -3.19
N SER A 152 14.54 29.81 -2.49
CA SER A 152 14.63 30.06 -1.05
C SER A 152 14.70 28.72 -0.31
N ALA A 153 15.56 28.64 0.70
CA ALA A 153 15.62 27.47 1.56
C ALA A 153 14.28 27.24 2.26
N MET A 154 13.80 25.99 2.29
CA MET A 154 12.60 25.63 3.02
C MET A 154 12.84 25.71 4.53
N ASP A 155 12.07 26.54 5.23
CA ASP A 155 12.04 26.58 6.70
C ASP A 155 11.31 25.34 7.23
N LEU A 156 12.04 24.24 7.43
CA LEU A 156 11.47 22.97 7.90
C LEU A 156 10.64 23.15 9.18
N CYS A 157 11.11 23.98 10.12
CA CYS A 157 10.39 24.27 11.35
C CYS A 157 9.04 24.94 11.08
N LYS A 158 9.00 26.03 10.31
CA LYS A 158 7.73 26.69 9.96
C LYS A 158 6.83 25.79 9.14
N THR A 159 7.36 24.98 8.23
CA THR A 159 6.58 23.98 7.47
C THR A 159 5.90 22.97 8.39
N ALA A 160 6.63 22.40 9.34
CA ALA A 160 6.07 21.46 10.31
C ALA A 160 5.02 22.14 11.23
N ILE A 161 5.28 23.38 11.68
CA ILE A 161 4.34 24.16 12.50
C ILE A 161 3.06 24.47 11.72
N ALA A 162 3.17 24.90 10.47
CA ALA A 162 2.02 25.18 9.60
C ALA A 162 1.17 23.93 9.36
N ALA A 163 1.81 22.75 9.34
CA ALA A 163 1.12 21.47 9.26
C ALA A 163 0.50 21.00 10.59
N GLY A 164 0.83 21.65 11.73
CA GLY A 164 0.26 21.37 13.04
C GLY A 164 1.16 20.62 14.02
N ALA A 165 2.49 20.65 13.84
CA ALA A 165 3.45 20.08 14.79
C ALA A 165 3.34 20.77 16.17
N GLY A 166 3.24 19.97 17.23
CA GLY A 166 3.08 20.46 18.60
C GLY A 166 4.37 20.97 19.22
N TRP A 167 5.50 20.35 18.92
CA TRP A 167 6.81 20.75 19.48
C TRP A 167 7.88 20.76 18.40
N VAL A 168 8.55 21.90 18.23
CA VAL A 168 9.58 22.09 17.20
C VAL A 168 10.74 22.91 17.73
N TYR A 169 11.95 22.42 17.54
CA TYR A 169 13.21 23.08 17.90
C TYR A 169 14.14 23.19 16.68
N ARG A 170 14.94 24.25 16.61
CA ARG A 170 16.05 24.40 15.66
C ARG A 170 17.36 24.60 16.44
N GLY A 171 18.36 23.81 16.12
CA GLY A 171 19.68 23.85 16.77
C GLY A 171 20.81 23.57 15.80
N THR A 172 22.03 23.46 16.32
CA THR A 172 23.19 22.97 15.58
C THR A 172 23.86 21.82 16.32
N THR A 173 24.69 21.05 15.62
CA THR A 173 25.56 20.04 16.26
C THR A 173 26.59 20.64 17.22
N PHE A 174 26.73 21.96 17.27
CA PHE A 174 27.66 22.66 18.16
C PHE A 174 27.01 23.11 19.49
N ASP A 175 25.70 22.93 19.63
CA ASP A 175 25.00 23.24 20.87
C ASP A 175 25.39 22.30 22.00
N LYS A 176 25.87 22.86 23.11
CA LYS A 176 26.27 22.08 24.29
C LYS A 176 25.09 21.35 24.93
N ASP A 177 23.89 21.94 24.82
CA ASP A 177 22.64 21.40 25.36
C ASP A 177 21.86 20.53 24.37
N LEU A 178 22.41 20.23 23.17
CA LEU A 178 21.75 19.38 22.17
C LEU A 178 21.26 18.02 22.75
N PRO A 179 22.02 17.29 23.57
CA PRO A 179 21.53 16.06 24.21
C PRO A 179 20.27 16.29 25.05
N ASP A 180 20.20 17.41 25.77
CA ASP A 180 19.04 17.76 26.60
C ASP A 180 17.83 18.11 25.74
N ARG A 181 18.04 18.75 24.59
CA ARG A 181 16.98 19.06 23.62
C ARG A 181 16.43 17.81 22.97
N ILE A 182 17.30 16.86 22.58
CA ILE A 182 16.89 15.55 22.05
C ILE A 182 16.07 14.79 23.10
N ALA A 183 16.57 14.70 24.34
CA ALA A 183 15.84 14.04 25.43
C ALA A 183 14.47 14.69 25.69
N LYS A 184 14.40 16.03 25.60
CA LYS A 184 13.13 16.76 25.74
C LYS A 184 12.16 16.46 24.60
N ALA A 185 12.64 16.34 23.36
CA ALA A 185 11.82 16.00 22.19
C ALA A 185 11.24 14.59 22.29
N ILE A 186 12.06 13.61 22.69
CA ILE A 186 11.67 12.21 22.89
C ILE A 186 10.55 12.06 23.93
N THR A 187 10.54 12.94 24.93
CA THR A 187 9.54 12.91 26.02
C THR A 187 8.33 13.79 25.76
N GLN A 188 8.23 14.44 24.60
CA GLN A 188 7.01 15.18 24.25
C GLN A 188 5.91 14.22 23.81
N PRO A 189 4.68 14.36 24.34
CA PRO A 189 3.55 13.61 23.81
C PRO A 189 3.20 14.12 22.41
N GLY A 190 3.18 13.21 21.43
CA GLY A 190 2.83 13.53 20.05
C GLY A 190 4.05 13.84 19.19
N PHE A 191 3.83 14.45 18.04
CA PHE A 191 4.90 14.67 17.07
C PHE A 191 5.84 15.78 17.54
N SER A 192 7.11 15.44 17.68
CA SER A 192 8.19 16.37 17.98
C SER A 192 9.26 16.36 16.88
N MET A 193 9.82 17.53 16.58
CA MET A 193 10.86 17.68 15.55
C MET A 193 12.02 18.56 16.02
N ILE A 194 13.24 18.15 15.69
CA ILE A 194 14.44 18.99 15.79
C ILE A 194 15.08 19.14 14.41
N ASP A 195 15.18 20.37 13.92
CA ASP A 195 15.99 20.75 12.75
C ASP A 195 17.42 21.03 13.22
N ILE A 196 18.34 20.08 13.03
CA ILE A 196 19.72 20.14 13.53
C ILE A 196 20.65 20.49 12.37
N TRP A 197 21.12 21.73 12.36
CA TRP A 197 22.03 22.22 11.34
C TRP A 197 23.44 21.75 11.61
N GLU A 198 24.08 21.19 10.58
CA GLU A 198 25.34 20.50 10.72
C GLU A 198 26.27 20.75 9.52
N MET A 199 27.49 20.23 9.60
CA MET A 199 28.54 20.49 8.63
C MET A 199 28.81 19.27 7.73
N CYS A 200 28.57 19.39 6.42
CA CYS A 200 29.01 18.42 5.42
C CYS A 200 30.43 18.76 4.93
N THR A 201 31.45 18.13 5.53
CA THR A 201 32.87 18.38 5.23
C THR A 201 33.30 17.91 3.84
N ALA A 202 32.60 16.94 3.26
CA ALA A 202 32.94 16.38 1.96
C ALA A 202 32.56 17.28 0.77
N TYR A 203 31.50 18.08 0.89
CA TYR A 203 30.92 18.80 -0.25
C TYR A 203 30.52 20.23 0.09
N TYR A 204 29.42 20.42 0.84
CA TYR A 204 28.79 21.74 0.96
C TYR A 204 29.73 22.77 1.60
N MET A 205 30.50 22.36 2.61
CA MET A 205 31.51 23.23 3.23
C MET A 205 32.58 23.70 2.25
N LEU A 206 33.09 22.79 1.42
CA LEU A 206 34.19 23.08 0.49
C LEU A 206 33.73 24.06 -0.58
N SER A 207 32.57 23.81 -1.18
CA SER A 207 32.00 24.65 -2.24
C SER A 207 31.61 26.05 -1.76
N ASN A 208 31.20 26.19 -0.49
CA ASN A 208 30.67 27.44 0.05
C ASN A 208 31.59 28.13 1.06
N LYS A 209 32.79 27.56 1.33
CA LYS A 209 33.72 28.01 2.38
C LYS A 209 33.05 28.18 3.75
N LEU A 210 32.08 27.32 4.04
CA LEU A 210 31.20 27.44 5.21
C LEU A 210 31.97 27.21 6.51
N LYS A 211 31.81 28.12 7.46
CA LYS A 211 32.34 28.06 8.83
C LYS A 211 31.19 27.89 9.84
N LYS A 212 31.53 27.46 11.06
CA LYS A 212 30.53 27.21 12.13
C LYS A 212 29.63 28.43 12.40
N LYS A 213 30.21 29.63 12.47
CA LYS A 213 29.46 30.87 12.70
C LYS A 213 28.44 31.17 11.58
N ASP A 214 28.74 30.72 10.36
CA ASP A 214 27.93 31.04 9.19
C ASP A 214 26.57 30.31 9.25
N LEU A 215 26.45 29.22 10.01
CA LEU A 215 25.16 28.55 10.25
C LEU A 215 24.17 29.53 10.91
N ILE A 216 24.60 30.24 11.95
CA ILE A 216 23.78 31.23 12.66
C ILE A 216 23.51 32.44 11.76
N ASP A 217 24.51 32.89 10.99
CA ASP A 217 24.33 34.01 10.05
C ASP A 217 23.33 33.67 8.93
N ILE A 218 23.32 32.43 8.42
CA ILE A 218 22.33 31.94 7.45
C ILE A 218 20.94 31.94 8.08
N MET A 219 20.78 31.46 9.31
CA MET A 219 19.48 31.50 9.99
C MET A 219 18.97 32.94 10.14
N GLY A 220 19.84 33.85 10.58
CA GLY A 220 19.51 35.27 10.75
C GLY A 220 19.05 35.93 9.45
N ARG A 221 19.79 35.72 8.34
CA ARG A 221 19.43 36.26 7.03
C ARG A 221 18.11 35.74 6.48
N ASN A 222 17.72 34.51 6.83
CA ASN A 222 16.45 33.92 6.40
C ASN A 222 15.31 34.12 7.41
N ASN A 223 15.54 34.84 8.51
CA ASN A 223 14.58 34.99 9.63
C ASN A 223 14.09 33.63 10.16
N PHE A 224 15.02 32.69 10.28
CA PHE A 224 14.81 31.37 10.85
C PHE A 224 15.12 31.43 12.34
N LYS A 225 14.10 31.24 13.17
CA LYS A 225 14.26 31.28 14.63
C LYS A 225 15.17 30.14 15.11
N TYR A 226 16.17 30.47 15.93
CA TYR A 226 17.04 29.53 16.63
C TYR A 226 16.46 29.16 18.00
N GLY A 227 16.66 27.93 18.44
CA GLY A 227 16.12 27.40 19.69
C GLY A 227 14.70 26.84 19.57
N LEU A 228 13.89 27.00 20.62
CA LEU A 228 12.51 26.50 20.64
C LEU A 228 11.61 27.35 19.73
N VAL A 229 11.12 26.76 18.63
CA VAL A 229 10.31 27.43 17.62
C VAL A 229 8.83 27.33 17.94
N ALA A 230 8.35 26.16 18.37
CA ALA A 230 6.97 25.93 18.80
C ALA A 230 6.87 24.99 20.01
N ASN A 231 5.89 25.26 20.87
CA ASN A 231 5.49 24.44 22.00
C ASN A 231 3.98 24.60 22.25
N ASN A 232 3.20 23.96 21.40
CA ASN A 232 1.74 23.99 21.36
C ASN A 232 1.22 22.58 21.63
N PRO A 233 1.18 22.13 22.89
CA PRO A 233 0.76 20.78 23.23
C PRO A 233 -0.68 20.55 22.77
N ARG A 234 -0.91 19.38 22.18
CA ARG A 234 -2.24 18.94 21.75
C ARG A 234 -2.35 17.43 21.87
N PRO A 235 -3.58 16.87 21.92
CA PRO A 235 -3.76 15.44 22.05
C PRO A 235 -3.04 14.63 20.96
N GLU A 236 -2.45 13.52 21.39
CA GLU A 236 -1.80 12.52 20.53
C GLU A 236 -2.85 11.71 19.80
N TYR A 237 -2.72 11.55 18.48
CA TYR A 237 -3.77 10.92 17.68
C TYR A 237 -3.99 9.44 18.01
N GLY A 238 -2.95 8.65 18.24
CA GLY A 238 -3.06 7.24 18.59
C GLY A 238 -3.83 7.04 19.89
N ALA A 239 -3.58 7.86 20.90
CA ALA A 239 -4.23 7.85 22.19
C ALA A 239 -5.71 8.21 22.04
N GLN A 240 -6.02 9.29 21.31
CA GLN A 240 -7.40 9.64 20.98
C GLN A 240 -8.10 8.52 20.22
N TYR A 241 -7.46 7.94 19.20
CA TYR A 241 -8.02 6.86 18.41
C TYR A 241 -8.36 5.64 19.29
N ARG A 242 -7.45 5.24 20.18
CA ARG A 242 -7.69 4.13 21.11
C ARG A 242 -8.85 4.42 22.07
N THR A 243 -8.87 5.59 22.70
CA THR A 243 -9.95 5.99 23.61
C THR A 243 -11.30 6.12 22.91
N THR A 244 -11.33 6.61 21.66
CA THR A 244 -12.58 6.83 20.92
C THR A 244 -13.14 5.55 20.27
N TYR A 245 -12.28 4.70 19.72
CA TYR A 245 -12.72 3.61 18.83
C TYR A 245 -12.33 2.20 19.28
N VAL A 246 -11.30 2.02 20.12
CA VAL A 246 -10.84 0.68 20.51
C VAL A 246 -11.69 0.11 21.65
N ASP A 247 -12.28 0.95 22.51
CA ASP A 247 -13.28 0.52 23.51
C ASP A 247 -14.68 0.29 22.92
N THR A 248 -14.94 0.73 21.68
CA THR A 248 -16.11 0.29 20.94
C THR A 248 -15.79 -1.06 20.32
N ALA A 249 -16.06 -2.14 21.06
CA ALA A 249 -15.87 -3.53 20.65
C ALA A 249 -16.40 -3.76 19.23
N THR A 250 -15.55 -3.55 18.22
CA THR A 250 -15.84 -3.96 16.87
C THR A 250 -15.62 -5.46 16.89
N PRO A 251 -16.66 -6.30 16.72
CA PRO A 251 -16.50 -7.73 16.82
C PRO A 251 -15.41 -8.15 15.84
N GLU A 252 -14.41 -8.89 16.34
CA GLU A 252 -13.39 -9.47 15.49
C GLU A 252 -14.09 -10.16 14.32
N ARG A 253 -13.82 -9.72 13.09
CA ARG A 253 -14.38 -10.34 11.90
C ARG A 253 -13.71 -11.69 11.73
N LYS A 254 -14.25 -12.71 12.39
CA LYS A 254 -13.80 -14.09 12.24
C LYS A 254 -13.84 -14.45 10.75
N PRO A 255 -12.73 -14.96 10.18
CA PRO A 255 -12.73 -15.45 8.81
C PRO A 255 -13.88 -16.43 8.62
N ARG A 256 -14.68 -16.22 7.57
CA ARG A 256 -15.77 -17.15 7.27
C ARG A 256 -15.19 -18.49 6.84
N THR A 257 -15.41 -19.52 7.63
CA THR A 257 -15.02 -20.89 7.26
C THR A 257 -16.03 -21.43 6.23
N ILE A 258 -15.53 -21.85 5.07
CA ILE A 258 -16.33 -22.51 4.03
C ILE A 258 -16.22 -24.02 4.25
N LYS A 259 -17.34 -24.68 4.59
CA LYS A 259 -17.36 -26.14 4.77
C LYS A 259 -17.39 -26.80 3.39
N THR A 260 -16.40 -27.63 3.10
CA THR A 260 -16.35 -28.45 1.87
C THR A 260 -17.26 -29.65 2.04
N LYS A 261 -18.40 -29.69 1.34
CA LYS A 261 -19.39 -30.77 1.49
C LYS A 261 -19.82 -31.41 0.17
N LEU A 262 -19.44 -30.83 -0.97
CA LEU A 262 -20.10 -31.09 -2.25
C LEU A 262 -19.08 -31.50 -3.32
N GLY A 263 -19.51 -32.32 -4.27
CA GLY A 263 -18.64 -32.90 -5.30
C GLY A 263 -18.29 -31.93 -6.42
N ASN A 264 -17.16 -32.20 -7.09
CA ASN A 264 -16.69 -31.54 -8.30
C ASN A 264 -16.05 -32.54 -9.28
N ASN A 265 -15.97 -32.16 -10.56
CA ASN A 265 -15.35 -32.98 -11.61
C ASN A 265 -14.03 -32.39 -12.14
N ILE A 266 -13.49 -31.39 -11.45
CA ILE A 266 -12.23 -30.75 -11.83
C ILE A 266 -11.06 -31.69 -11.48
N ARG A 267 -10.17 -31.92 -12.46
CA ARG A 267 -8.98 -32.78 -12.31
C ARG A 267 -7.65 -32.05 -12.57
N ARG A 268 -7.71 -30.87 -13.18
CA ARG A 268 -6.57 -29.98 -13.43
C ARG A 268 -6.98 -28.54 -13.19
N GLN A 269 -6.03 -27.63 -13.27
CA GLN A 269 -6.35 -26.20 -13.32
C GLN A 269 -7.25 -25.90 -14.52
N THR A 270 -8.39 -25.24 -14.28
CA THR A 270 -9.40 -24.91 -15.28
C THR A 270 -9.66 -23.40 -15.30
N GLY A 271 -9.52 -22.80 -16.48
CA GLY A 271 -9.70 -21.36 -16.71
C GLY A 271 -11.10 -21.03 -17.24
N ILE A 272 -11.79 -20.11 -16.60
CA ILE A 272 -13.14 -19.65 -16.94
C ILE A 272 -13.10 -18.13 -17.15
N VAL A 273 -13.54 -17.66 -18.30
CA VAL A 273 -13.61 -16.23 -18.62
C VAL A 273 -15.08 -15.81 -18.77
N ILE A 274 -15.47 -14.71 -18.16
CA ILE A 274 -16.81 -14.13 -18.26
C ILE A 274 -16.67 -12.70 -18.73
N ALA A 275 -17.18 -12.40 -19.92
CA ALA A 275 -17.12 -11.09 -20.55
C ALA A 275 -18.54 -10.53 -20.77
N GLY A 276 -18.75 -9.30 -20.30
CA GLY A 276 -20.01 -8.59 -20.45
C GLY A 276 -19.85 -7.08 -20.28
N SER A 277 -20.94 -6.39 -19.99
CA SER A 277 -20.97 -4.95 -19.75
C SER A 277 -21.02 -4.64 -18.26
N ALA A 278 -20.53 -3.46 -17.90
CA ALA A 278 -20.76 -2.89 -16.58
C ALA A 278 -22.26 -2.85 -16.25
N GLY A 279 -22.60 -3.12 -14.99
CA GLY A 279 -24.00 -3.25 -14.55
C GLY A 279 -24.61 -4.64 -14.74
N GLN A 280 -24.10 -5.50 -15.63
CA GLN A 280 -24.62 -6.87 -15.84
C GLN A 280 -24.17 -7.90 -14.78
N LYS A 281 -23.63 -7.41 -13.65
CA LYS A 281 -23.19 -8.22 -12.49
C LYS A 281 -22.11 -9.27 -12.80
N VAL A 282 -21.29 -9.08 -13.84
CA VAL A 282 -20.16 -9.98 -14.21
C VAL A 282 -19.31 -10.36 -12.99
N ARG A 283 -18.76 -9.36 -12.28
CA ARG A 283 -17.90 -9.57 -11.10
C ARG A 283 -18.59 -10.34 -9.97
N SER A 284 -19.87 -10.03 -9.71
CA SER A 284 -20.64 -10.64 -8.63
C SER A 284 -21.02 -12.08 -8.96
N ALA A 285 -21.40 -12.35 -10.21
CA ALA A 285 -21.70 -13.69 -10.70
C ALA A 285 -20.43 -14.55 -10.71
N ALA A 286 -19.30 -14.00 -11.16
CA ALA A 286 -17.99 -14.64 -11.09
C ALA A 286 -17.57 -14.97 -9.65
N GLY A 287 -17.77 -14.02 -8.73
CA GLY A 287 -17.49 -14.22 -7.31
C GLY A 287 -18.37 -15.31 -6.70
N LEU A 288 -19.63 -15.42 -7.12
CA LEU A 288 -20.51 -16.52 -6.71
C LEU A 288 -19.98 -17.86 -7.24
N LEU A 289 -19.61 -17.97 -8.51
CA LEU A 289 -19.03 -19.20 -9.06
C LEU A 289 -17.75 -19.61 -8.32
N ALA A 290 -16.92 -18.64 -7.95
CA ALA A 290 -15.73 -18.88 -7.14
C ALA A 290 -16.09 -19.41 -5.74
N GLN A 291 -17.09 -18.83 -5.09
CA GLN A 291 -17.60 -19.31 -3.80
C GLN A 291 -18.18 -20.73 -3.89
N SER A 292 -18.97 -21.01 -4.92
CA SER A 292 -19.49 -22.35 -5.20
C SER A 292 -18.38 -23.37 -5.40
N SER A 293 -17.32 -22.99 -6.10
CA SER A 293 -16.15 -23.84 -6.32
C SER A 293 -15.38 -24.10 -5.02
N MET A 294 -15.28 -23.11 -4.13
CA MET A 294 -14.72 -23.30 -2.78
C MET A 294 -15.59 -24.24 -1.92
N CYS A 295 -16.93 -24.12 -1.98
CA CYS A 295 -17.84 -25.07 -1.33
C CYS A 295 -17.66 -26.51 -1.84
N ALA A 296 -17.23 -26.66 -3.09
CA ALA A 296 -16.91 -27.94 -3.73
C ALA A 296 -15.47 -28.42 -3.48
N GLY A 297 -14.71 -27.74 -2.61
CA GLY A 297 -13.35 -28.14 -2.22
C GLY A 297 -12.23 -27.69 -3.16
N LEU A 298 -12.51 -26.78 -4.09
CA LEU A 298 -11.53 -26.27 -5.04
C LEU A 298 -10.82 -25.02 -4.52
N ARG A 299 -9.57 -24.83 -4.95
CA ARG A 299 -8.83 -23.57 -4.80
C ARG A 299 -9.19 -22.68 -5.98
N VAL A 300 -9.37 -21.38 -5.69
CA VAL A 300 -9.91 -20.43 -6.67
C VAL A 300 -9.18 -19.10 -6.64
N THR A 301 -8.95 -18.52 -7.80
CA THR A 301 -8.56 -17.11 -7.95
C THR A 301 -9.53 -16.39 -8.87
N GLN A 302 -9.82 -15.12 -8.57
CA GLN A 302 -10.60 -14.24 -9.44
C GLN A 302 -9.77 -13.00 -9.78
N LYS A 303 -9.59 -12.71 -11.06
CA LYS A 303 -9.05 -11.46 -11.59
C LYS A 303 -10.15 -10.72 -12.32
N VAL A 304 -10.14 -9.40 -12.23
CA VAL A 304 -11.19 -8.55 -12.81
C VAL A 304 -10.54 -7.47 -13.67
N ASP A 305 -11.13 -7.23 -14.84
CA ASP A 305 -10.75 -6.16 -15.74
C ASP A 305 -12.00 -5.31 -16.06
N TYR A 306 -11.88 -4.01 -15.85
CA TYR A 306 -12.94 -3.03 -16.07
C TYR A 306 -12.32 -1.62 -16.12
N PRO A 307 -12.91 -0.69 -16.88
CA PRO A 307 -12.42 0.68 -16.97
C PRO A 307 -12.60 1.43 -15.64
N ASN A 308 -11.88 2.55 -15.48
CA ASN A 308 -12.07 3.45 -14.33
C ASN A 308 -13.45 4.14 -14.32
N THR A 309 -14.23 4.02 -15.39
CA THR A 309 -15.59 4.54 -15.50
C THR A 309 -16.59 3.69 -14.71
N VAL A 310 -17.42 4.33 -13.91
CA VAL A 310 -18.42 3.65 -13.07
C VAL A 310 -19.66 3.33 -13.91
N MET A 311 -20.09 2.06 -13.91
CA MET A 311 -21.30 1.55 -14.58
C MET A 311 -21.34 1.65 -16.12
N THR A 312 -20.23 1.98 -16.79
CA THR A 312 -20.13 1.99 -18.26
C THR A 312 -18.92 1.21 -18.75
N GLY A 313 -19.00 0.69 -19.96
CA GLY A 313 -17.93 -0.08 -20.61
C GLY A 313 -17.96 -1.58 -20.31
N HIS A 314 -16.88 -2.27 -20.68
CA HIS A 314 -16.74 -3.71 -20.51
C HIS A 314 -16.56 -4.08 -19.02
N SER A 315 -16.90 -5.31 -18.70
CA SER A 315 -16.51 -5.95 -17.44
C SER A 315 -16.15 -7.39 -17.75
N VAL A 316 -14.91 -7.76 -17.45
CA VAL A 316 -14.39 -9.11 -17.61
C VAL A 316 -13.98 -9.67 -16.26
N SER A 317 -14.30 -10.94 -16.02
CA SER A 317 -13.81 -11.69 -14.86
C SER A 317 -13.17 -12.99 -15.33
N GLU A 318 -11.97 -13.23 -14.85
CA GLU A 318 -11.19 -14.44 -15.08
C GLU A 318 -11.15 -15.23 -13.78
N ILE A 319 -11.56 -16.50 -13.86
CA ILE A 319 -11.63 -17.40 -12.72
C ILE A 319 -10.77 -18.62 -13.04
N ILE A 320 -9.88 -18.96 -12.13
CA ILE A 320 -9.17 -20.23 -12.16
C ILE A 320 -9.72 -21.08 -11.03
N VAL A 321 -10.14 -22.30 -11.35
CA VAL A 321 -10.49 -23.32 -10.36
C VAL A 321 -9.49 -24.47 -10.45
N SER A 322 -9.02 -24.99 -9.32
CA SER A 322 -7.99 -26.03 -9.30
C SER A 322 -8.16 -26.95 -8.09
N PRO A 323 -7.88 -28.27 -8.22
CA PRO A 323 -7.79 -29.15 -7.07
C PRO A 323 -6.51 -28.90 -6.27
N GLU A 324 -5.52 -28.22 -6.86
CA GLU A 324 -4.20 -27.93 -6.29
C GLU A 324 -3.95 -26.43 -6.12
N ARG A 325 -2.86 -26.07 -5.44
CA ARG A 325 -2.49 -24.66 -5.19
C ARG A 325 -2.27 -23.93 -6.51
N ILE A 326 -2.91 -22.78 -6.66
CA ILE A 326 -2.74 -21.89 -7.82
C ILE A 326 -1.52 -21.00 -7.56
N ASN A 327 -0.45 -21.21 -8.33
CA ASN A 327 0.79 -20.41 -8.23
C ASN A 327 0.86 -19.30 -9.30
N TYR A 328 0.13 -19.46 -10.40
CA TYR A 328 0.06 -18.50 -11.51
C TYR A 328 -1.40 -18.20 -11.83
N THR A 329 -1.76 -16.91 -11.87
CA THR A 329 -3.16 -16.46 -11.88
C THR A 329 -3.65 -16.00 -13.26
N ALA A 330 -2.82 -16.08 -14.30
CA ALA A 330 -3.26 -15.76 -15.66
C ALA A 330 -3.88 -16.99 -16.34
N ILE A 331 -4.79 -16.72 -17.28
CA ILE A 331 -5.41 -17.72 -18.14
C ILE A 331 -4.88 -17.50 -19.56
N ASP A 332 -3.94 -18.33 -19.99
CA ASP A 332 -3.39 -18.28 -21.35
C ASP A 332 -4.43 -18.76 -22.38
N THR A 333 -5.11 -19.87 -22.08
CA THR A 333 -6.22 -20.41 -22.86
C THR A 333 -7.40 -20.74 -21.94
N ALA A 334 -8.59 -20.25 -22.26
CA ALA A 334 -9.79 -20.55 -21.48
C ALA A 334 -10.31 -21.96 -21.81
N ASP A 335 -10.80 -22.67 -20.79
CA ASP A 335 -11.54 -23.93 -20.95
C ASP A 335 -13.03 -23.65 -21.16
N TYR A 336 -13.52 -22.61 -20.49
CA TYR A 336 -14.88 -22.13 -20.65
C TYR A 336 -14.88 -20.61 -20.81
N PHE A 337 -15.68 -20.14 -21.75
CA PHE A 337 -15.84 -18.72 -22.02
C PHE A 337 -17.32 -18.37 -22.03
N ILE A 338 -17.71 -17.33 -21.31
CA ILE A 338 -19.07 -16.78 -21.30
C ILE A 338 -19.01 -15.37 -21.90
N LEU A 339 -19.84 -15.13 -22.91
CA LEU A 339 -19.98 -13.82 -23.55
C LEU A 339 -21.44 -13.37 -23.54
N VAL A 340 -21.75 -12.29 -22.83
CA VAL A 340 -23.15 -11.84 -22.61
C VAL A 340 -23.47 -10.46 -23.17
N SER A 341 -22.49 -9.73 -23.72
CA SER A 341 -22.74 -8.41 -24.31
C SER A 341 -21.75 -8.01 -25.39
N GLU A 342 -22.13 -6.98 -26.14
CA GLU A 342 -21.33 -6.33 -27.17
C GLU A 342 -20.06 -5.66 -26.60
N ASP A 343 -20.14 -5.04 -25.42
CA ASP A 343 -18.96 -4.42 -24.79
C ASP A 343 -17.94 -5.49 -24.38
N GLY A 344 -18.42 -6.62 -23.86
CA GLY A 344 -17.59 -7.79 -23.59
C GLY A 344 -16.91 -8.27 -24.86
N LEU A 345 -17.68 -8.39 -25.96
CA LEU A 345 -17.17 -8.85 -27.25
C LEU A 345 -16.09 -7.92 -27.79
N LYS A 346 -16.35 -6.61 -27.81
CA LYS A 346 -15.38 -5.61 -28.28
C LYS A 346 -14.06 -5.67 -27.50
N ASN A 347 -14.13 -5.86 -26.19
CA ASN A 347 -12.94 -5.97 -25.35
C ASN A 347 -12.20 -7.30 -25.53
N THR A 348 -12.93 -8.42 -25.73
CA THR A 348 -12.33 -9.76 -25.76
C THR A 348 -12.24 -10.38 -27.16
N LYS A 349 -12.48 -9.61 -28.23
CA LYS A 349 -12.52 -10.10 -29.62
C LYS A 349 -11.28 -10.93 -29.99
N SER A 350 -10.09 -10.38 -29.74
CA SER A 350 -8.82 -11.03 -30.06
C SER A 350 -8.56 -12.31 -29.24
N ARG A 351 -9.18 -12.44 -28.07
CA ARG A 351 -9.13 -13.66 -27.25
C ARG A 351 -10.06 -14.72 -27.82
N ILE A 352 -11.27 -14.33 -28.22
CA ILE A 352 -12.27 -15.22 -28.82
C ILE A 352 -11.73 -15.84 -30.12
N GLU A 353 -11.06 -15.04 -30.95
CA GLU A 353 -10.42 -15.49 -32.20
C GLU A 353 -9.35 -16.56 -31.99
N LYS A 354 -8.77 -16.64 -30.79
CA LYS A 354 -7.69 -17.57 -30.42
C LYS A 354 -8.16 -18.71 -29.52
N LEU A 355 -9.46 -18.82 -29.24
CA LEU A 355 -9.96 -19.91 -28.40
C LEU A 355 -9.80 -21.24 -29.14
N PRO A 356 -9.20 -22.26 -28.49
CA PRO A 356 -9.01 -23.57 -29.11
C PRO A 356 -10.33 -24.34 -29.15
N SER A 357 -10.38 -25.39 -29.98
CA SER A 357 -11.52 -26.32 -30.06
C SER A 357 -11.85 -27.06 -28.75
N THR A 358 -10.91 -27.10 -27.80
CA THR A 358 -11.14 -27.63 -26.44
C THR A 358 -11.92 -26.67 -25.54
N CYS A 359 -12.08 -25.40 -25.92
CA CYS A 359 -12.86 -24.42 -25.18
C CYS A 359 -14.34 -24.50 -25.54
N THR A 360 -15.23 -24.40 -24.55
CA THR A 360 -16.67 -24.19 -24.79
C THR A 360 -17.02 -22.70 -24.57
N LEU A 361 -17.55 -22.06 -25.61
CA LEU A 361 -18.00 -20.67 -25.62
C LEU A 361 -19.53 -20.59 -25.51
N TYR A 362 -20.03 -20.17 -24.35
CA TYR A 362 -21.44 -19.84 -24.12
C TYR A 362 -21.68 -18.38 -24.48
N VAL A 363 -22.58 -18.13 -25.43
CA VAL A 363 -22.79 -16.78 -25.97
C VAL A 363 -24.27 -16.39 -25.99
N GLU A 364 -24.56 -15.13 -25.70
CA GLU A 364 -25.88 -14.54 -25.95
C GLU A 364 -26.25 -14.68 -27.43
N LYS A 365 -27.43 -15.25 -27.70
CA LYS A 365 -27.90 -15.61 -29.05
C LYS A 365 -27.82 -14.44 -30.05
N SER A 366 -28.08 -13.21 -29.60
CA SER A 366 -28.08 -12.04 -30.48
C SER A 366 -26.69 -11.50 -30.88
N LEU A 367 -25.59 -12.03 -30.34
CA LEU A 367 -24.25 -11.52 -30.62
C LEU A 367 -23.67 -12.16 -31.89
N ASP A 368 -23.11 -11.31 -32.74
CA ASP A 368 -22.31 -11.75 -33.89
C ASP A 368 -20.88 -12.04 -33.44
N LEU A 369 -20.34 -13.21 -33.81
CA LEU A 369 -19.04 -13.66 -33.30
C LEU A 369 -17.97 -13.56 -34.39
N PRO A 370 -16.72 -13.20 -34.06
CA PRO A 370 -15.60 -13.41 -34.96
C PRO A 370 -15.38 -14.92 -35.17
N HIS A 371 -14.55 -15.28 -36.15
CA HIS A 371 -14.08 -16.65 -36.34
C HIS A 371 -13.45 -17.19 -35.05
N THR A 372 -13.77 -18.43 -34.67
CA THR A 372 -13.20 -19.11 -33.50
C THR A 372 -13.26 -20.62 -33.70
N GLU A 373 -12.29 -21.36 -33.14
CA GLU A 373 -12.29 -22.83 -33.18
C GLU A 373 -13.10 -23.44 -32.02
N ALA A 374 -13.45 -22.64 -31.01
CA ALA A 374 -14.17 -23.09 -29.82
C ALA A 374 -15.53 -23.71 -30.14
N LYS A 375 -15.96 -24.66 -29.31
CA LYS A 375 -17.33 -25.19 -29.34
C LYS A 375 -18.32 -24.10 -28.89
N ILE A 376 -19.17 -23.63 -29.80
CA ILE A 376 -20.13 -22.54 -29.53
C ILE A 376 -21.45 -23.11 -29.02
N ILE A 377 -21.97 -22.54 -27.92
CA ILE A 377 -23.32 -22.79 -27.40
C ILE A 377 -24.06 -21.45 -27.34
N ARG A 378 -25.00 -21.24 -28.27
CA ARG A 378 -25.82 -20.02 -28.33
C ARG A 378 -27.05 -20.14 -27.43
N LEU A 379 -27.21 -19.23 -26.49
CA LEU A 379 -28.29 -19.24 -25.51
C LEU A 379 -29.07 -17.91 -25.50
N PRO A 380 -30.41 -17.93 -25.37
CA PRO A 380 -31.22 -16.71 -25.23
C PRO A 380 -31.13 -16.16 -23.78
N LEU A 381 -29.92 -15.79 -23.34
CA LEU A 381 -29.61 -15.41 -21.96
C LEU A 381 -30.35 -14.14 -21.55
N MET A 382 -30.38 -13.12 -22.42
CA MET A 382 -31.05 -11.84 -22.18
C MET A 382 -32.56 -12.00 -22.11
N ALA A 383 -33.14 -12.79 -23.02
CA ALA A 383 -34.58 -13.07 -23.01
C ALA A 383 -34.99 -13.82 -21.74
N THR A 384 -34.15 -14.76 -21.30
CA THR A 384 -34.35 -15.50 -20.04
C THR A 384 -34.20 -14.59 -18.83
N ALA A 385 -33.13 -13.79 -18.78
CA ALA A 385 -32.86 -12.86 -17.70
C ALA A 385 -33.98 -11.83 -17.53
N LYS A 386 -34.55 -11.30 -18.62
CA LYS A 386 -35.67 -10.36 -18.58
C LYS A 386 -36.91 -10.90 -17.84
N LYS A 387 -37.15 -12.22 -17.85
CA LYS A 387 -38.27 -12.84 -17.12
C LYS A 387 -38.07 -12.86 -15.60
N ILE A 388 -36.84 -12.66 -15.13
CA ILE A 388 -36.46 -12.70 -13.71
C ILE A 388 -36.06 -11.30 -13.25
N ASN A 389 -34.93 -10.83 -13.80
CA ASN A 389 -34.35 -9.52 -13.60
C ASN A 389 -33.29 -9.31 -14.70
N ARG A 390 -33.33 -8.21 -15.46
CA ARG A 390 -32.37 -7.97 -16.55
C ARG A 390 -30.89 -8.05 -16.12
N LEU A 391 -30.59 -7.78 -14.85
CA LEU A 391 -29.24 -7.83 -14.29
C LEU A 391 -28.78 -9.26 -13.95
N SER A 392 -29.65 -10.26 -14.14
CA SER A 392 -29.36 -11.67 -13.85
C SER A 392 -28.69 -12.43 -15.00
N ILE A 393 -28.42 -11.78 -16.13
CA ILE A 393 -27.88 -12.44 -17.33
C ILE A 393 -26.62 -13.27 -17.09
N CYS A 394 -25.66 -12.76 -16.31
CA CYS A 394 -24.46 -13.51 -15.97
C CYS A 394 -24.75 -14.71 -15.06
N PHE A 395 -25.74 -14.62 -14.17
CA PHE A 395 -26.13 -15.75 -13.31
C PHE A 395 -26.78 -16.85 -14.14
N VAL A 396 -27.65 -16.49 -15.10
CA VAL A 396 -28.24 -17.45 -16.06
C VAL A 396 -27.14 -18.14 -16.87
N ALA A 397 -26.16 -17.38 -17.35
CA ALA A 397 -25.06 -17.90 -18.16
C ALA A 397 -24.15 -18.86 -17.36
N ILE A 398 -23.79 -18.50 -16.12
CA ILE A 398 -22.99 -19.36 -15.24
C ILE A 398 -23.77 -20.62 -14.86
N ALA A 399 -25.06 -20.50 -14.57
CA ALA A 399 -25.88 -21.64 -14.23
C ALA A 399 -25.98 -22.63 -15.41
N ALA A 400 -26.11 -22.11 -16.64
CA ALA A 400 -26.02 -22.92 -17.85
C ALA A 400 -24.65 -23.61 -17.97
N LEU A 401 -23.54 -22.88 -17.80
CA LEU A 401 -22.19 -23.46 -17.82
C LEU A 401 -22.04 -24.57 -16.77
N VAL A 402 -22.42 -24.33 -15.52
CA VAL A 402 -22.29 -25.31 -14.42
C VAL A 402 -23.09 -26.57 -14.73
N LYS A 403 -24.29 -26.41 -15.29
CA LYS A 403 -25.15 -27.53 -15.67
C LYS A 403 -24.59 -28.34 -16.85
N ASP A 404 -24.13 -27.68 -17.91
CA ASP A 404 -23.59 -28.35 -19.11
C ASP A 404 -22.28 -29.08 -18.79
N SER A 405 -21.36 -28.39 -18.13
CA SER A 405 -20.00 -28.86 -17.93
C SER A 405 -19.84 -29.79 -16.72
N GLY A 406 -20.74 -29.69 -15.74
CA GLY A 406 -20.63 -30.43 -14.48
C GLY A 406 -19.35 -30.13 -13.70
N ILE A 407 -18.69 -28.97 -13.91
CA ILE A 407 -17.45 -28.62 -13.21
C ILE A 407 -17.59 -28.69 -11.69
N ILE A 408 -18.75 -28.27 -11.19
CA ILE A 408 -19.19 -28.37 -9.80
C ILE A 408 -20.64 -28.85 -9.78
N SER A 409 -21.06 -29.46 -8.68
CA SER A 409 -22.48 -29.82 -8.49
C SER A 409 -23.38 -28.57 -8.45
N LEU A 410 -24.61 -28.69 -8.94
CA LEU A 410 -25.63 -27.63 -8.81
C LEU A 410 -25.91 -27.33 -7.33
N ASP A 411 -25.85 -28.33 -6.47
CA ASP A 411 -25.98 -28.17 -5.01
C ASP A 411 -24.91 -27.24 -4.45
N ALA A 412 -23.66 -27.30 -4.94
CA ALA A 412 -22.59 -26.39 -4.52
C ALA A 412 -22.88 -24.95 -4.91
N PHE A 413 -23.54 -24.77 -6.06
CA PHE A 413 -23.98 -23.46 -6.51
C PHE A 413 -25.12 -22.91 -5.67
N THR A 414 -26.13 -23.74 -5.36
CA THR A 414 -27.26 -23.41 -4.48
C THR A 414 -26.81 -23.07 -3.06
N GLU A 415 -25.91 -23.86 -2.49
CA GLU A 415 -25.33 -23.62 -1.16
C GLU A 415 -24.62 -22.26 -1.13
N ALA A 416 -23.81 -21.95 -2.15
CA ALA A 416 -23.12 -20.66 -2.20
C ALA A 416 -24.09 -19.48 -2.34
N ILE A 417 -25.18 -19.62 -3.10
CA ILE A 417 -26.19 -18.57 -3.20
C ILE A 417 -26.76 -18.26 -1.81
N THR A 418 -27.21 -19.29 -1.09
CA THR A 418 -27.82 -19.16 0.24
C THR A 418 -26.81 -18.67 1.27
N ALA A 419 -25.57 -19.15 1.18
CA ALA A 419 -24.51 -18.81 2.12
C ALA A 419 -24.04 -17.35 1.94
N PHE A 420 -23.73 -16.91 0.73
CA PHE A 420 -22.96 -15.69 0.50
C PHE A 420 -23.78 -14.48 0.04
N GLN A 421 -25.01 -14.67 -0.43
CA GLN A 421 -25.85 -13.57 -0.88
C GLN A 421 -26.87 -13.14 0.19
N LYS A 422 -27.27 -11.86 0.16
CA LYS A 422 -28.41 -11.38 0.94
C LYS A 422 -29.71 -12.01 0.40
N PRO A 423 -30.75 -12.20 1.22
CA PRO A 423 -31.98 -12.90 0.82
C PRO A 423 -32.58 -12.43 -0.52
N ALA A 424 -32.70 -11.11 -0.73
CA ALA A 424 -33.25 -10.56 -1.98
C ALA A 424 -32.39 -10.86 -3.24
N ALA A 425 -31.07 -10.95 -3.09
CA ALA A 425 -30.18 -11.31 -4.19
C ALA A 425 -30.17 -12.83 -4.42
N ALA A 426 -30.26 -13.60 -3.34
CA ALA A 426 -30.31 -15.05 -3.39
C ALA A 426 -31.54 -15.55 -4.18
N GLU A 427 -32.71 -14.95 -3.95
CA GLU A 427 -33.94 -15.29 -4.67
C GLU A 427 -33.79 -15.13 -6.19
N ILE A 428 -33.16 -14.03 -6.63
CA ILE A 428 -32.91 -13.78 -8.06
C ILE A 428 -31.95 -14.83 -8.64
N SER A 429 -30.89 -15.17 -7.92
CA SER A 429 -29.90 -16.15 -8.37
C SER A 429 -30.48 -17.57 -8.43
N LEU A 430 -31.35 -17.95 -7.49
CA LEU A 430 -32.05 -19.24 -7.50
C LEU A 430 -33.02 -19.34 -8.69
N LYS A 431 -33.82 -18.30 -8.95
CA LYS A 431 -34.67 -18.22 -10.15
C LYS A 431 -33.86 -18.31 -11.44
N ALA A 432 -32.66 -17.72 -11.48
CA ALA A 432 -31.76 -17.82 -12.64
C ALA A 432 -31.22 -19.25 -12.83
N LEU A 433 -30.91 -19.95 -11.73
CA LEU A 433 -30.50 -21.35 -11.74
C LEU A 433 -31.61 -22.25 -12.30
N GLU A 434 -32.84 -22.08 -11.83
CA GLU A 434 -34.02 -22.82 -12.32
C GLU A 434 -34.27 -22.55 -13.81
N ALA A 435 -34.29 -21.28 -14.22
CA ALA A 435 -34.55 -20.91 -15.61
C ALA A 435 -33.45 -21.42 -16.58
N SER A 436 -32.20 -21.50 -16.11
CA SER A 436 -31.11 -22.07 -16.91
C SER A 436 -31.31 -23.56 -17.23
N SER A 437 -32.08 -24.28 -16.39
CA SER A 437 -32.30 -25.71 -16.58
C SER A 437 -33.05 -26.04 -17.86
N ALA A 438 -33.94 -25.16 -18.31
CA ALA A 438 -34.69 -25.30 -19.54
C ALA A 438 -33.87 -24.95 -20.80
N LEU A 439 -32.78 -24.18 -20.65
CA LEU A 439 -31.97 -23.72 -21.77
C LEU A 439 -31.13 -24.85 -22.39
N ILE A 440 -30.59 -25.73 -21.55
CA ILE A 440 -29.65 -26.78 -21.98
C ILE A 440 -30.38 -27.98 -22.61
N GLN A 441 -31.64 -28.22 -22.23
CA GLN A 441 -32.48 -29.24 -22.87
C GLN A 441 -32.99 -28.84 -24.26
N ALA A 442 -33.11 -27.53 -24.54
CA ALA A 442 -33.68 -27.00 -25.78
C ALA A 442 -32.63 -26.56 -26.83
N GLY A 443 -31.34 -26.59 -26.49
CA GLY A 443 -30.28 -25.83 -27.19
C GLY A 443 -29.22 -26.64 -27.95
N GLN A 444 -29.44 -27.92 -28.28
CA GLN A 444 -28.53 -28.64 -29.18
C GLN A 444 -28.79 -28.29 -30.66
N GLU A 445 -28.62 -27.02 -31.04
CA GLU A 445 -28.25 -26.70 -32.42
C GLU A 445 -26.72 -26.70 -32.47
N VAL A 446 -26.14 -27.87 -32.79
CA VAL A 446 -24.74 -27.95 -33.20
C VAL A 446 -24.69 -27.36 -34.61
N ASP A 447 -24.21 -26.12 -34.72
CA ASP A 447 -24.11 -25.42 -36.00
C ASP A 447 -23.14 -26.18 -36.92
N GLY A 448 -23.68 -26.94 -37.86
CA GLY A 448 -22.94 -27.75 -38.85
C GLY A 448 -22.37 -26.93 -40.01
N LYS A 449 -22.07 -25.63 -39.80
CA LYS A 449 -21.47 -24.75 -40.80
C LYS A 449 -20.06 -24.38 -40.39
N ASN A 450 -19.14 -25.31 -40.61
CA ASN A 450 -17.72 -25.07 -40.93
C ASN A 450 -17.13 -26.40 -41.42
N LEU A 451 -17.41 -26.72 -42.68
CA LEU A 451 -16.58 -27.54 -43.55
C LEU A 451 -16.10 -26.65 -44.70
#